data_AF-A0A1X7RBU4-F1
#
_entry.id   AF-A0A1X7RBU4-F1
#
_cell.length_a   1.000
_cell.length_b   1.000
_cell.length_c   1.000
_cell.angle_alpha   90.00
_cell.angle_beta   90.00
_cell.angle_gamma   90.00
#
_symmetry.space_group_name_H-M   'P 1'
#
loop_
_entity.id
_entity.type
_entity.pdbx_description
1 polymer ?
#
loop_
_entity_poly.entity_id
_entity_poly.type
_entity_poly.pdbx_seq_one_letter_code
_entity_poly.pdbx_strand_id
1 'polypeptide(L)'
;MSAIIETKSAISTGNRLFIKNIARFLLPHPDLNACNDIQYILIHYRRFVRLKKFISQRQMIQNTYIDYIKYKFKYENYEKRRSLVLGKDADSQIDWKTQIAQTYNFIMTAVSHVEGQTTDIDRDILMSKQILKNILTLEYFKIENNEKVSNSDFYDYRVRFKQLEDNEDQRQTRDIDFGEFDKIVMYLNETIGTRL
;
A
#
# COMPACT_ATOMS: atom_id res chain seq x y z
N MET A 1 -20.34 -25.43 -11.19
CA MET A 1 -18.99 -26.02 -11.22
C MET A 1 -17.97 -24.89 -11.27
N SER A 2 -17.15 -24.71 -10.24
CA SER A 2 -16.06 -23.72 -10.24
C SER A 2 -14.93 -24.23 -11.12
N ALA A 3 -14.63 -23.57 -12.24
CA ALA A 3 -13.48 -23.93 -13.07
C ALA A 3 -12.18 -23.78 -12.28
N ILE A 4 -11.37 -24.84 -12.26
CA ILE A 4 -10.02 -24.83 -11.69
C ILE A 4 -9.05 -24.64 -12.86
N ILE A 5 -8.28 -23.55 -12.83
CA ILE A 5 -7.26 -23.24 -13.83
C ILE A 5 -5.90 -23.51 -13.19
N GLU A 6 -5.22 -24.54 -13.67
CA GLU A 6 -3.91 -24.92 -13.19
C GLU A 6 -2.81 -24.45 -14.15
N THR A 7 -1.77 -23.83 -13.60
CA THR A 7 -0.56 -23.42 -14.33
C THR A 7 0.68 -23.99 -13.64
N LYS A 8 1.83 -23.96 -14.33
CA LYS A 8 3.12 -24.36 -13.73
C LYS A 8 3.45 -23.60 -12.43
N SER A 9 2.91 -22.40 -12.24
CA SER A 9 3.23 -21.51 -11.11
C SER A 9 2.15 -21.41 -10.03
N ALA A 10 0.90 -21.74 -10.34
CA ALA A 10 -0.23 -21.52 -9.44
C ALA A 10 -1.45 -22.37 -9.82
N ILE A 11 -2.31 -22.65 -8.83
CA ILE A 11 -3.64 -23.25 -8.98
C ILE A 11 -4.67 -22.16 -8.66
N SER A 12 -5.48 -21.78 -9.63
CA SER A 12 -6.58 -20.83 -9.44
C SER A 12 -7.89 -21.58 -9.34
N THR A 13 -8.62 -21.40 -8.25
CA THR A 13 -10.05 -21.71 -8.12
C THR A 13 -10.87 -20.45 -8.35
N GLY A 14 -12.20 -20.57 -8.52
CA GLY A 14 -13.08 -19.42 -8.68
C GLY A 14 -12.99 -18.38 -7.55
N ASN A 15 -12.53 -18.77 -6.35
CA ASN A 15 -12.46 -17.91 -5.17
C ASN A 15 -11.03 -17.71 -4.63
N ARG A 16 -10.04 -18.52 -5.02
CA ARG A 16 -8.72 -18.54 -4.39
C ARG A 16 -7.60 -18.80 -5.39
N LEU A 17 -6.40 -18.30 -5.11
CA LEU A 17 -5.21 -18.53 -5.92
C LEU A 17 -4.11 -19.13 -5.03
N PHE A 18 -3.78 -20.39 -5.25
CA PHE A 18 -2.71 -21.10 -4.55
C PHE A 18 -1.41 -21.00 -5.35
N ILE A 19 -0.33 -20.56 -4.71
CA ILE A 19 0.97 -20.37 -5.35
C ILE A 19 1.84 -21.60 -5.13
N LYS A 20 2.32 -22.23 -6.20
CA LYS A 20 3.27 -23.36 -6.10
C LYS A 20 4.72 -22.91 -5.83
N ASN A 21 5.09 -21.69 -6.27
CA ASN A 21 6.43 -21.12 -6.07
C ASN A 21 6.38 -19.81 -5.26
N ILE A 22 6.47 -19.96 -3.93
CA ILE A 22 6.35 -18.87 -2.95
C ILE A 22 7.59 -17.96 -2.92
N ALA A 23 8.76 -18.46 -3.34
CA ALA A 23 10.04 -17.73 -3.27
C ALA A 23 10.06 -16.42 -4.09
N ARG A 24 9.24 -16.32 -5.14
CA ARG A 24 9.12 -15.11 -5.97
C ARG A 24 8.37 -13.97 -5.27
N PHE A 25 7.70 -14.28 -4.16
CA PHE A 25 6.90 -13.37 -3.34
C PHE A 25 7.62 -13.10 -2.02
N LEU A 26 8.16 -14.10 -1.33
CA LEU A 26 8.91 -13.87 -0.07
C LEU A 26 10.16 -13.02 -0.25
N LEU A 27 10.36 -12.05 0.66
CA LEU A 27 11.59 -11.26 0.72
C LEU A 27 12.81 -12.20 0.76
N PRO A 28 13.85 -11.95 -0.06
CA PRO A 28 15.06 -12.75 0.01
C PRO A 28 15.83 -12.40 1.29
N HIS A 29 16.01 -13.36 2.19
CA HIS A 29 16.97 -13.28 3.30
C HIS A 29 18.28 -13.93 2.83
N PRO A 30 19.49 -13.34 2.98
CA PRO A 30 19.95 -12.18 3.76
C PRO A 30 20.62 -11.04 2.93
N ASP A 31 20.67 -11.12 1.60
CA ASP A 31 21.45 -10.20 0.74
C ASP A 31 20.85 -8.80 0.53
N LEU A 32 19.65 -8.54 1.05
CA LEU A 32 19.02 -7.22 0.90
C LEU A 32 19.80 -6.10 1.61
N ASN A 33 20.51 -6.42 2.69
CA ASN A 33 21.37 -5.46 3.39
C ASN A 33 22.66 -5.15 2.62
N ALA A 34 23.09 -6.05 1.73
CA ALA A 34 24.25 -5.87 0.86
C ALA A 34 23.91 -5.14 -0.46
N CYS A 35 22.62 -5.02 -0.77
CA CYS A 35 22.15 -4.30 -1.96
C CYS A 35 22.29 -2.79 -1.77
N ASN A 36 22.63 -2.08 -2.85
CA ASN A 36 22.52 -0.62 -2.87
C ASN A 36 21.05 -0.17 -2.82
N ASP A 37 20.80 1.09 -2.47
CA ASP A 37 19.44 1.60 -2.24
C ASP A 37 18.56 1.50 -3.48
N ILE A 38 19.11 1.74 -4.67
CA ILE A 38 18.37 1.64 -5.93
C ILE A 38 17.93 0.20 -6.20
N GLN A 39 18.82 -0.77 -6.02
CA GLN A 39 18.51 -2.20 -6.16
C GLN A 39 17.47 -2.62 -5.13
N TYR A 40 17.60 -2.17 -3.88
CA TYR A 40 16.64 -2.43 -2.81
C TYR A 40 15.23 -1.97 -3.20
N ILE A 41 15.11 -0.72 -3.68
CA ILE A 41 13.85 -0.13 -4.13
C ILE A 41 13.28 -0.92 -5.33
N LEU A 42 14.09 -1.24 -6.33
CA LEU A 42 13.63 -1.96 -7.52
C LEU A 42 13.16 -3.39 -7.20
N ILE A 43 13.84 -4.09 -6.28
CA ILE A 43 13.45 -5.43 -5.83
C ILE A 43 12.09 -5.36 -5.14
N HIS A 44 11.90 -4.42 -4.21
CA HIS A 44 10.64 -4.25 -3.50
C HIS A 44 9.52 -3.84 -4.44
N TYR A 45 9.73 -2.86 -5.32
CA TYR A 45 8.75 -2.43 -6.32
C TYR A 45 8.24 -3.61 -7.16
N ARG A 46 9.16 -4.43 -7.70
CA ARG A 46 8.79 -5.62 -8.49
C ARG A 46 7.97 -6.61 -7.68
N ARG A 47 8.27 -6.78 -6.39
CA ARG A 47 7.54 -7.68 -5.50
C ARG A 47 6.15 -7.16 -5.17
N PHE A 48 6.00 -5.86 -4.84
CA PHE A 48 4.69 -5.24 -4.66
C PHE A 48 3.82 -5.41 -5.91
N VAL A 49 4.36 -5.13 -7.10
CA VAL A 49 3.64 -5.29 -8.38
C VAL A 49 3.18 -6.74 -8.61
N ARG A 50 3.99 -7.74 -8.22
CA ARG A 50 3.60 -9.15 -8.32
C ARG A 50 2.41 -9.51 -7.44
N LEU A 51 2.18 -8.79 -6.34
CA LEU A 51 1.03 -9.03 -5.46
C LEU A 51 -0.31 -8.65 -6.08
N LYS A 52 -0.32 -7.88 -7.18
CA LYS A 52 -1.53 -7.43 -7.90
C LYS A 52 -2.62 -8.50 -8.00
N LYS A 53 -2.24 -9.72 -8.38
CA LYS A 53 -3.19 -10.82 -8.63
C LYS A 53 -3.86 -11.35 -7.36
N PHE A 54 -3.29 -11.10 -6.18
CA PHE A 54 -3.82 -11.55 -4.88
C PHE A 54 -4.64 -10.48 -4.18
N ILE A 55 -4.50 -9.21 -4.56
CA ILE A 55 -5.24 -8.08 -3.97
C ILE A 55 -6.74 -8.23 -4.18
N SER A 56 -7.15 -8.56 -5.42
CA SER A 56 -8.56 -8.71 -5.77
C SER A 56 -8.72 -9.47 -7.08
N GLN A 57 -9.88 -10.07 -7.29
CA GLN A 57 -10.29 -10.61 -8.59
C GLN A 57 -10.75 -9.52 -9.56
N ARG A 58 -11.17 -8.36 -9.05
CA ARG A 58 -11.69 -7.26 -9.88
C ARG A 58 -10.53 -6.48 -10.50
N GLN A 59 -10.49 -6.41 -11.83
CA GLN A 59 -9.43 -5.72 -12.58
C GLN A 59 -9.25 -4.26 -12.16
N MET A 60 -10.35 -3.57 -11.89
CA MET A 60 -10.38 -2.18 -11.42
C MET A 60 -9.55 -2.00 -10.14
N ILE A 61 -9.79 -2.81 -9.10
CA ILE A 61 -9.06 -2.74 -7.82
C ILE A 61 -7.59 -3.10 -8.02
N GLN A 62 -7.30 -4.07 -8.89
CA GLN A 62 -5.92 -4.42 -9.22
C GLN A 62 -5.18 -3.26 -9.90
N ASN A 63 -5.85 -2.48 -10.75
CA ASN A 63 -5.24 -1.33 -11.41
C ASN A 63 -5.00 -0.21 -10.40
N THR A 64 -5.98 0.11 -9.55
CA THR A 64 -5.82 1.07 -8.44
C THR A 64 -4.62 0.71 -7.57
N TYR A 65 -4.47 -0.56 -7.19
CA TYR A 65 -3.32 -1.02 -6.42
C TYR A 65 -1.99 -0.79 -7.16
N ILE A 66 -1.92 -1.07 -8.46
CA ILE A 66 -0.70 -0.81 -9.22
C ILE A 66 -0.38 0.68 -9.30
N ASP A 67 -1.38 1.51 -9.53
CA ASP A 67 -1.17 2.96 -9.64
C ASP A 67 -0.81 3.56 -8.28
N TYR A 68 -1.36 3.02 -7.20
CA TYR A 68 -0.93 3.30 -5.84
C TYR A 68 0.57 2.97 -5.63
N ILE A 69 0.99 1.74 -5.94
CA ILE A 69 2.39 1.33 -5.79
C ILE A 69 3.33 2.19 -6.65
N LYS A 70 2.95 2.50 -7.90
CA LYS A 70 3.73 3.42 -8.75
C LYS A 70 3.85 4.80 -8.09
N TYR A 71 2.76 5.32 -7.55
CA TYR A 71 2.74 6.60 -6.88
C TYR A 71 3.71 6.63 -5.69
N LYS A 72 3.61 5.64 -4.79
CA LYS A 72 4.48 5.51 -3.60
C LYS A 72 5.96 5.45 -3.95
N PHE A 73 6.33 4.71 -5.00
CA PHE A 73 7.72 4.52 -5.39
C PHE A 73 8.31 5.63 -6.28
N LYS A 74 7.47 6.30 -7.08
CA LYS A 74 7.94 7.26 -8.10
C LYS A 74 7.77 8.72 -7.69
N TYR A 75 6.70 9.04 -6.96
CA TYR A 75 6.27 10.43 -6.77
C TYR A 75 6.18 10.84 -5.31
N GLU A 76 5.81 9.93 -4.40
CA GLU A 76 5.59 10.29 -3.01
C GLU A 76 6.89 10.72 -2.33
N ASN A 77 6.90 11.94 -1.80
CA ASN A 77 7.88 12.34 -0.79
C ASN A 77 7.29 12.07 0.60
N TYR A 78 7.59 10.88 1.13
CA TYR A 78 7.03 10.44 2.40
C TYR A 78 7.47 11.30 3.58
N GLU A 79 8.74 11.72 3.63
CA GLU A 79 9.23 12.56 4.74
C GLU A 79 8.52 13.91 4.77
N LYS A 80 8.29 14.51 3.59
CA LYS A 80 7.47 15.71 3.48
C LYS A 80 6.06 15.47 4.02
N ARG A 81 5.39 14.41 3.55
CA ARG A 81 4.03 14.06 3.99
C ARG A 81 3.97 13.83 5.50
N ARG A 82 4.96 13.14 6.06
CA ARG A 82 5.09 12.84 7.48
C ARG A 82 5.28 14.10 8.31
N SER A 83 6.17 15.00 7.87
CA SER A 83 6.42 16.28 8.55
C SER A 83 5.20 17.20 8.62
N LEU A 84 4.30 17.12 7.63
CA LEU A 84 3.04 17.88 7.63
C LEU A 84 2.03 17.35 8.65
N VAL A 85 2.13 16.07 9.06
CA VAL A 85 1.21 15.46 10.03
C VAL A 85 1.78 15.48 11.45
N LEU A 86 3.06 15.14 11.60
CA LEU A 86 3.71 14.93 12.91
C LEU A 86 4.60 16.10 13.34
N GLY A 87 4.85 17.07 12.46
CA GLY A 87 5.82 18.14 12.68
C GLY A 87 7.24 17.77 12.24
N LYS A 88 8.12 18.78 12.14
CA LYS A 88 9.50 18.63 11.65
C LYS A 88 10.45 17.96 12.65
N ASP A 89 10.11 17.95 13.93
CA ASP A 89 10.99 17.47 15.01
C ASP A 89 10.76 15.99 15.38
N ALA A 90 9.76 15.36 14.78
CA ALA A 90 9.54 13.94 14.95
C ALA A 90 10.54 13.19 14.05
N ASP A 91 11.69 12.75 14.57
CA ASP A 91 12.53 11.81 13.81
C ASP A 91 11.86 10.44 13.76
N SER A 92 11.83 9.81 12.57
CA SER A 92 11.34 8.43 12.47
C SER A 92 12.33 7.51 13.16
N GLN A 93 11.85 6.76 14.16
CA GLN A 93 12.67 5.82 14.92
C GLN A 93 13.04 4.57 14.11
N ILE A 94 12.43 4.37 12.94
CA ILE A 94 12.54 3.16 12.13
C ILE A 94 13.20 3.51 10.80
N ASP A 95 14.25 2.76 10.45
CA ASP A 95 14.91 2.90 9.16
C ASP A 95 13.94 2.66 7.99
N TRP A 96 14.07 3.48 6.93
CA TRP A 96 13.16 3.45 5.78
C TRP A 96 13.17 2.10 5.06
N LYS A 97 14.30 1.38 5.05
CA LYS A 97 14.36 0.03 4.46
C LYS A 97 13.50 -0.94 5.27
N THR A 98 13.60 -0.89 6.59
CA THR A 98 12.76 -1.66 7.50
C THR A 98 11.29 -1.33 7.29
N GLN A 99 10.94 -0.05 7.14
CA GLN A 99 9.54 0.34 6.90
C GLN A 99 8.99 -0.23 5.59
N ILE A 100 9.77 -0.22 4.51
CA ILE A 100 9.37 -0.82 3.23
C ILE A 100 9.19 -2.33 3.38
N ALA A 101 10.08 -3.02 4.08
CA ALA A 101 9.97 -4.45 4.33
C ALA A 101 8.75 -4.80 5.19
N GLN A 102 8.48 -4.02 6.24
CA GLN A 102 7.29 -4.14 7.08
C GLN A 102 6.02 -3.88 6.29
N THR A 103 6.02 -2.88 5.40
CA THR A 103 4.90 -2.62 4.47
C THR A 103 4.66 -3.80 3.55
N TYR A 104 5.72 -4.41 3.02
CA TYR A 104 5.61 -5.58 2.17
C TYR A 104 4.98 -6.76 2.92
N ASN A 105 5.44 -7.01 4.14
CA ASN A 105 4.91 -8.05 5.02
C ASN A 105 3.44 -7.78 5.38
N PHE A 106 3.09 -6.52 5.66
CA PHE A 106 1.70 -6.12 5.90
C PHE A 106 0.79 -6.46 4.72
N ILE A 107 1.19 -6.11 3.48
CA ILE A 107 0.39 -6.41 2.29
C ILE A 107 0.33 -7.92 2.04
N MET A 108 1.44 -8.65 2.27
CA MET A 108 1.45 -10.11 2.20
C MET A 108 0.45 -10.73 3.18
N THR A 109 0.40 -10.26 4.43
CA THR A 109 -0.58 -10.70 5.43
C THR A 109 -2.01 -10.39 4.97
N ALA A 110 -2.26 -9.17 4.47
CA ALA A 110 -3.58 -8.75 3.97
C ALA A 110 -4.12 -9.60 2.81
N VAL A 111 -3.25 -10.19 1.99
CA VAL A 111 -3.63 -11.08 0.87
C VAL A 111 -3.50 -12.57 1.17
N SER A 112 -3.03 -12.91 2.37
CA SER A 112 -2.88 -14.31 2.78
C SER A 112 -4.21 -14.91 3.22
N HIS A 113 -4.28 -16.24 3.16
CA HIS A 113 -5.40 -17.01 3.67
C HIS A 113 -4.84 -18.20 4.43
N VAL A 114 -5.27 -18.37 5.68
CA VAL A 114 -4.91 -19.51 6.52
C VAL A 114 -6.16 -20.35 6.71
N GLU A 115 -6.08 -21.65 6.42
CA GLU A 115 -7.13 -22.60 6.77
C GLU A 115 -6.76 -23.29 8.09
N GLY A 116 -7.57 -23.10 9.13
CA GLY A 116 -7.54 -23.95 10.33
C GLY A 116 -6.55 -23.58 11.45
N GLN A 117 -6.29 -22.30 11.74
CA GLN A 117 -5.49 -21.91 12.93
C GLN A 117 -6.08 -20.71 13.72
N THR A 118 -5.64 -20.62 14.98
CA THR A 118 -5.95 -19.64 16.05
C THR A 118 -6.63 -18.32 15.65
N THR A 119 -7.69 -17.96 16.37
CA THR A 119 -8.53 -16.76 16.16
C THR A 119 -7.77 -15.45 15.97
N ASP A 120 -6.59 -15.31 16.55
CA ASP A 120 -5.84 -14.06 16.53
C ASP A 120 -5.11 -13.82 15.19
N ILE A 121 -4.56 -14.87 14.56
CA ILE A 121 -3.94 -14.75 13.23
C ILE A 121 -5.00 -14.40 12.18
N ASP A 122 -6.18 -15.02 12.27
CA ASP A 122 -7.30 -14.72 11.39
C ASP A 122 -7.81 -13.28 11.58
N ARG A 123 -7.80 -12.77 12.82
CA ARG A 123 -8.11 -11.37 13.12
C ARG A 123 -7.10 -10.42 12.48
N ASP A 124 -5.81 -10.68 12.62
CA ASP A 124 -4.76 -9.84 12.04
C ASP A 124 -4.83 -9.80 10.51
N ILE A 125 -5.07 -10.95 9.88
CA ILE A 125 -5.30 -11.04 8.43
C ILE A 125 -6.53 -10.24 8.03
N LEU A 126 -7.65 -10.39 8.75
CA LEU A 126 -8.89 -9.69 8.47
C LEU A 126 -8.72 -8.17 8.62
N MET A 127 -8.07 -7.71 9.69
CA MET A 127 -7.78 -6.29 9.94
C MET A 127 -6.87 -5.73 8.85
N SER A 128 -5.77 -6.41 8.54
CA SER A 128 -4.84 -5.99 7.48
C SER A 128 -5.55 -5.89 6.12
N LYS A 129 -6.43 -6.85 5.81
CA LYS A 129 -7.24 -6.85 4.60
C LYS A 129 -8.25 -5.69 4.56
N GLN A 130 -8.90 -5.39 5.68
CA GLN A 130 -9.84 -4.27 5.78
C GLN A 130 -9.12 -2.92 5.61
N ILE A 131 -7.98 -2.74 6.28
CA ILE A 131 -7.15 -1.54 6.17
C ILE A 131 -6.69 -1.36 4.71
N LEU A 132 -6.12 -2.40 4.10
CA LEU A 132 -5.66 -2.34 2.70
C LEU A 132 -6.82 -2.01 1.75
N LYS A 133 -8.00 -2.60 1.97
CA LYS A 133 -9.19 -2.31 1.17
C LYS A 133 -9.58 -0.83 1.32
N ASN A 134 -9.61 -0.29 2.53
CA ASN A 134 -10.00 1.11 2.77
C ASN A 134 -9.02 2.08 2.11
N ILE A 135 -7.71 1.82 2.20
CA ILE A 135 -6.67 2.57 1.49
C ILE A 135 -6.95 2.54 0.00
N LEU A 136 -7.09 1.36 -0.60
CA LEU A 136 -7.32 1.24 -2.05
C LEU A 136 -8.65 1.88 -2.50
N THR A 137 -9.69 1.85 -1.67
CA THR A 137 -10.96 2.50 -1.97
C THR A 137 -10.80 4.02 -2.03
N LEU A 138 -10.12 4.64 -1.06
CA LEU A 138 -9.90 6.08 -1.10
C LEU A 138 -8.93 6.50 -2.18
N GLU A 139 -7.92 5.69 -2.44
CA GLU A 139 -6.99 5.88 -3.54
C GLU A 139 -7.69 5.85 -4.90
N TYR A 140 -8.63 4.94 -5.08
CA TYR A 140 -9.49 4.93 -6.26
C TYR A 140 -10.29 6.23 -6.39
N PHE A 141 -10.94 6.69 -5.31
CA PHE A 141 -11.69 7.96 -5.35
C PHE A 141 -10.80 9.17 -5.64
N LYS A 142 -9.58 9.22 -5.11
CA LYS A 142 -8.60 10.27 -5.43
C LYS A 142 -8.23 10.25 -6.91
N ILE A 143 -7.99 9.08 -7.50
CA ILE A 143 -7.67 8.95 -8.94
C ILE A 143 -8.88 9.38 -9.78
N GLU A 144 -10.06 8.83 -9.51
CA GLU A 144 -11.27 9.12 -10.29
C GLU A 144 -11.63 10.61 -10.23
N ASN A 145 -11.45 11.27 -9.09
CA ASN A 145 -11.72 12.70 -8.95
C ASN A 145 -10.64 13.56 -9.63
N ASN A 146 -9.36 13.18 -9.56
CA ASN A 146 -8.28 13.96 -10.17
C ASN A 146 -8.33 13.90 -11.71
N GLU A 147 -8.70 12.74 -12.29
CA GLU A 147 -8.85 12.59 -13.76
C GLU A 147 -9.99 13.44 -14.33
N LYS A 148 -11.01 13.76 -13.52
CA LYS A 148 -12.17 14.55 -13.95
C LYS A 148 -11.96 16.07 -13.87
N VAL A 149 -11.04 16.55 -13.02
CA VAL A 149 -11.05 17.96 -12.59
C VAL A 149 -9.89 18.79 -13.16
N SER A 150 -8.63 18.31 -13.17
CA SER A 150 -7.53 18.69 -14.09
C SER A 150 -6.19 18.09 -13.61
N ASN A 151 -5.13 18.19 -14.44
CA ASN A 151 -3.77 17.81 -14.05
C ASN A 151 -3.20 18.58 -12.82
N SER A 152 -3.74 19.75 -12.46
CA SER A 152 -3.31 20.50 -11.26
C SER A 152 -3.60 19.72 -9.98
N ASP A 153 -4.72 19.01 -9.92
CA ASP A 153 -5.19 18.32 -8.73
C ASP A 153 -4.29 17.12 -8.39
N PHE A 154 -3.75 16.44 -9.41
CA PHE A 154 -2.75 15.41 -9.18
C PHE A 154 -1.55 15.97 -8.40
N TYR A 155 -1.01 17.09 -8.84
CA TYR A 155 0.16 17.69 -8.20
C TYR A 155 -0.16 18.19 -6.79
N ASP A 156 -1.33 18.80 -6.59
CA ASP A 156 -1.75 19.33 -5.29
C ASP A 156 -1.95 18.23 -4.24
N TYR A 157 -2.64 17.14 -4.58
CA TYR A 157 -2.94 16.07 -3.60
C TYR A 157 -1.84 15.02 -3.46
N ARG A 158 -1.04 14.78 -4.51
CA ARG A 158 -0.03 13.69 -4.54
C ARG A 158 1.39 14.16 -4.29
N VAL A 159 1.72 15.41 -4.60
CA VAL A 159 3.10 15.91 -4.50
C VAL A 159 3.20 17.04 -3.47
N ARG A 160 2.22 17.95 -3.44
CA ARG A 160 2.20 19.03 -2.48
C ARG A 160 1.60 18.65 -1.14
N PHE A 161 0.61 17.75 -1.15
CA PHE A 161 -0.19 17.36 0.02
C PHE A 161 -1.01 18.54 0.57
N LYS A 162 -1.63 19.32 -0.33
CA LYS A 162 -2.42 20.51 0.01
C LYS A 162 -3.50 20.23 1.07
N GLN A 163 -4.09 19.03 1.05
CA GLN A 163 -5.07 18.57 2.03
C GLN A 163 -4.53 18.47 3.47
N LEU A 164 -3.21 18.47 3.65
CA LEU A 164 -2.54 18.43 4.95
C LEU A 164 -2.03 19.81 5.40
N GLU A 165 -2.06 20.85 4.55
CA GLU A 165 -1.57 22.20 4.88
C GLU A 165 -2.61 23.01 5.66
N ASP A 166 -2.27 23.59 6.82
CA ASP A 166 -3.18 24.22 7.80
C ASP A 166 -3.98 25.47 7.34
N ASN A 167 -4.15 25.68 6.04
CA ASN A 167 -4.98 26.74 5.49
C ASN A 167 -6.45 26.30 5.43
N GLU A 168 -7.14 26.34 6.57
CA GLU A 168 -8.55 25.92 6.69
C GLU A 168 -9.51 26.77 5.87
N ASP A 169 -9.23 28.07 5.68
CA ASP A 169 -10.13 29.05 5.06
C ASP A 169 -10.44 28.79 3.56
N GLN A 170 -9.75 27.85 2.90
CA GLN A 170 -9.93 27.53 1.48
C GLN A 170 -10.18 26.04 1.19
N ARG A 171 -10.34 25.21 2.22
CA ARG A 171 -10.51 23.76 2.04
C ARG A 171 -11.94 23.43 1.62
N GLN A 172 -12.08 22.71 0.52
CA GLN A 172 -13.35 22.07 0.19
C GLN A 172 -13.60 20.90 1.16
N THR A 173 -14.85 20.49 1.39
CA THR A 173 -15.19 19.36 2.27
C THR A 173 -14.40 18.09 1.93
N ARG A 174 -14.16 17.85 0.64
CA ARG A 174 -13.33 16.76 0.13
C ARG A 174 -11.87 16.80 0.63
N ASP A 175 -11.31 18.00 0.78
CA ASP A 175 -9.94 18.19 1.28
C ASP A 175 -9.85 17.80 2.74
N ILE A 176 -10.91 18.03 3.51
CA ILE A 176 -11.02 17.65 4.91
C ILE A 176 -11.03 16.12 5.00
N ASP A 177 -11.93 15.44 4.28
CA ASP A 177 -12.05 13.97 4.32
C ASP A 177 -10.75 13.27 3.90
N PHE A 178 -10.13 13.72 2.81
CA PHE A 178 -8.85 13.16 2.34
C PHE A 178 -7.70 13.49 3.29
N GLY A 179 -7.70 14.69 3.88
CA GLY A 179 -6.71 15.11 4.87
C GLY A 179 -6.78 14.28 6.14
N GLU A 180 -7.97 14.07 6.69
CA GLU A 180 -8.17 13.21 7.87
C GLU A 180 -7.72 11.78 7.63
N PHE A 181 -8.12 11.20 6.49
CA PHE A 181 -7.67 9.86 6.15
C PHE A 181 -6.16 9.77 6.01
N ASP A 182 -5.53 10.74 5.33
CA ASP A 182 -4.08 10.75 5.14
C ASP A 182 -3.32 10.92 6.46
N LYS A 183 -3.89 11.65 7.42
CA LYS A 183 -3.37 11.75 8.81
C LYS A 183 -3.48 10.40 9.52
N ILE A 184 -4.64 9.73 9.46
CA ILE A 184 -4.85 8.42 10.09
C ILE A 184 -3.87 7.38 9.53
N VAL A 185 -3.68 7.35 8.21
CA VAL A 185 -2.70 6.45 7.58
C VAL A 185 -1.28 6.74 8.07
N MET A 186 -0.92 8.02 8.26
CA MET A 186 0.39 8.39 8.79
C MET A 186 0.57 7.92 10.24
N TYR A 187 -0.43 8.11 11.11
CA TYR A 187 -0.38 7.60 12.48
C TYR A 187 -0.31 6.07 12.53
N LEU A 188 -1.07 5.39 11.66
CA LEU A 188 -0.98 3.95 11.52
C LEU A 188 0.44 3.53 11.15
N ASN A 189 1.03 4.17 10.15
CA ASN A 189 2.41 3.91 9.71
C ASN A 189 3.43 4.03 10.85
N GLU A 190 3.34 5.07 11.68
CA GLU A 190 4.21 5.21 12.85
C GLU A 190 3.98 4.10 13.89
N THR A 191 2.73 3.65 14.06
CA THR A 191 2.36 2.66 15.06
C THR A 191 2.86 1.26 14.71
N ILE A 192 2.73 0.84 13.44
CA ILE A 192 3.11 -0.51 12.98
C ILE A 192 4.41 -0.55 12.19
N GLY A 193 5.11 0.59 12.08
CA GLY A 193 6.38 0.73 11.38
C GLY A 193 6.26 0.64 9.86
N THR A 194 5.09 0.86 9.29
CA THR A 194 4.91 0.75 7.83
C THR A 194 5.09 2.08 7.12
N ARG A 195 5.11 2.01 5.79
CA ARG A 195 5.08 3.13 4.84
C ARG A 195 3.95 2.91 3.84
N LEU A 196 2.76 2.58 4.37
CA LEU A 196 1.55 2.31 3.60
C LEU A 196 1.26 3.47 2.67
#